data_AF-A0A9X7GP49-F1
#
_entry.id   AF-A0A9X7GP49-F1
#
_cell.length_a   1.000
_cell.length_b   1.000
_cell.length_c   1.000
_cell.angle_alpha   90.00
_cell.angle_beta   90.00
_cell.angle_gamma   90.00
#
_symmetry.space_group_name_H-M   'P 1'
#
loop_
_entity.id
_entity.type
_entity.pdbx_description
1 polymer ?
#
loop_
_entity_poly.entity_id
_entity_poly.type
_entity_poly.pdbx_seq_one_letter_code
_entity_poly.pdbx_strand_id
1 'polypeptide(L)' 'MVSKQQINLKIDELLRRYNTRDPFLIAEAKGIVVITEALGDIYGYYHKVSRIPFIHINERLSY' A
#
# COMPACT_ATOMS: atom_id res chain seq x y z
N MET A 1 19.36 -1.68 -2.84
CA MET A 1 18.85 -0.63 -1.94
C MET A 1 18.23 0.45 -2.81
N VAL A 2 16.96 0.83 -2.60
CA VAL A 2 16.30 1.88 -3.40
C VAL A 2 16.71 3.24 -2.84
N SER A 3 17.12 4.19 -3.69
CA SER A 3 17.51 5.51 -3.24
C SER A 3 16.29 6.38 -2.89
N LYS A 4 16.47 7.34 -1.98
CA LYS A 4 15.42 8.32 -1.64
C LYS A 4 14.88 9.05 -2.88
N GLN A 5 15.75 9.33 -3.84
CA GLN A 5 15.37 9.95 -5.11
C GLN A 5 14.44 9.06 -5.93
N GLN A 6 14.71 7.75 -6.02
CA GLN A 6 13.84 6.81 -6.72
C GLN A 6 12.47 6.68 -6.06
N ILE A 7 12.40 6.72 -4.73
CA ILE A 7 11.12 6.73 -3.99
C ILE A 7 10.31 7.98 -4.33
N ASN A 8 10.94 9.16 -4.28
CA ASN A 8 10.26 10.42 -4.59
C ASN A 8 9.72 10.45 -6.03
N LEU A 9 10.52 10.02 -7.00
CA LEU A 9 10.08 9.91 -8.39
C LEU A 9 8.87 8.98 -8.54
N LYS A 10 8.84 7.88 -7.78
CA LYS A 10 7.71 6.94 -7.79
C LYS A 10 6.46 7.55 -7.18
N ILE A 11 6.60 8.28 -6.07
CA ILE A 11 5.50 9.01 -5.45
C ILE A 11 4.93 10.02 -6.45
N ASP A 12 5.77 10.83 -7.09
CA ASP A 12 5.32 11.84 -8.07
C ASP A 12 4.60 11.20 -9.27
N GLU A 13 5.06 10.05 -9.76
CA GLU A 13 4.38 9.29 -10.81
C GLU A 13 2.97 8.86 -10.37
N LEU A 14 2.82 8.34 -9.15
CA LEU A 14 1.54 7.89 -8.60
C LEU A 14 0.58 9.08 -8.40
N LEU A 15 1.07 10.18 -7.83
CA LEU A 15 0.27 11.38 -7.61
C LEU A 15 -0.24 11.97 -8.93
N ARG A 16 0.59 12.02 -9.97
CA ARG A 16 0.18 12.48 -11.30
C ARG A 16 -0.81 11.55 -11.98
N ARG A 17 -0.66 10.23 -11.82
CA ARG A 17 -1.53 9.24 -12.46
C ARG A 17 -2.92 9.15 -11.81
N TYR A 18 -2.99 9.21 -10.49
CA TYR A 18 -4.23 8.99 -9.74
C TYR A 18 -4.85 10.26 -9.18
N ASN A 19 -4.15 11.40 -9.27
CA ASN A 19 -4.60 12.72 -8.80
C ASN A 19 -5.10 12.73 -7.33
N THR A 20 -4.54 11.87 -6.49
CA THR A 20 -4.86 11.79 -5.06
C THR A 20 -3.61 11.41 -4.28
N ARG A 21 -3.54 11.86 -3.02
CA ARG A 21 -2.53 11.46 -2.04
C ARG A 21 -3.03 10.37 -1.10
N ASP A 22 -4.29 9.98 -1.23
CA ASP A 22 -4.90 8.94 -0.41
C ASP A 22 -4.35 7.56 -0.86
N PRO A 23 -3.61 6.85 0.01
CA PRO A 23 -3.05 5.55 -0.34
C PRO A 23 -4.11 4.47 -0.57
N PHE A 24 -5.30 4.57 0.04
CA PHE A 24 -6.38 3.59 -0.12
C PHE A 24 -7.03 3.72 -1.49
N LEU A 25 -7.28 4.95 -1.96
CA LEU A 25 -7.78 5.20 -3.32
C LEU A 25 -6.76 4.75 -4.37
N ILE A 26 -5.47 4.97 -4.14
CA ILE A 26 -4.41 4.46 -5.03
C ILE A 26 -4.40 2.92 -5.03
N ALA A 27 -4.54 2.27 -3.88
CA ALA A 27 -4.58 0.82 -3.78
C ALA A 27 -5.76 0.24 -4.56
N GLU A 28 -6.95 0.81 -4.38
CA GLU A 28 -8.17 0.44 -5.11
C GLU A 28 -7.98 0.60 -6.62
N ALA A 29 -7.51 1.76 -7.09
CA ALA A 29 -7.27 2.02 -8.51
C ALA A 29 -6.18 1.12 -9.13
N LYS A 30 -5.35 0.48 -8.28
CA LYS A 30 -4.34 -0.50 -8.69
C LYS A 30 -4.82 -1.95 -8.60
N GLY A 31 -6.05 -2.20 -8.18
CA GLY A 31 -6.59 -3.54 -7.94
C GLY A 31 -5.86 -4.25 -6.80
N ILE A 32 -5.34 -3.51 -5.82
CA ILE A 32 -4.73 -4.05 -4.62
C ILE A 32 -5.82 -4.22 -3.57
N VAL A 33 -5.96 -5.44 -3.07
CA VAL A 33 -6.91 -5.76 -2.01
C VAL A 33 -6.30 -5.34 -0.68
N VAL A 34 -6.96 -4.45 0.05
CA VAL A 34 -6.54 -4.03 1.40
C VAL A 34 -7.43 -4.72 2.43
N ILE A 35 -6.83 -5.44 3.37
CA ILE A 35 -7.51 -6.23 4.40
C ILE A 35 -7.05 -5.75 5.78
N THR A 36 -7.99 -5.52 6.68
CA THR A 36 -7.72 -5.27 8.10
C THR A 36 -8.00 -6.53 8.90
N GLU A 37 -7.02 -7.00 9.68
CA GLU A 37 -7.17 -8.20 10.52
C GLU A 37 -6.24 -8.16 11.74
N ALA A 38 -6.46 -9.05 12.71
CA ALA A 38 -5.62 -9.20 13.89
C ALA A 38 -4.28 -9.88 13.53
N LEU A 39 -3.22 -9.09 13.36
CA LEU A 39 -1.89 -9.59 12.96
C LEU A 39 -0.91 -9.78 14.14
N GLY A 40 -1.39 -9.80 15.37
CA GLY A 40 -0.53 -9.87 16.56
C GLY A 40 0.38 -8.65 16.66
N ASP A 41 1.69 -8.87 16.64
CA ASP A 41 2.71 -7.85 16.90
C ASP A 41 3.24 -7.14 15.64
N ILE A 42 2.84 -7.56 14.44
CA ILE A 42 3.24 -6.88 13.20
C ILE A 42 2.21 -5.82 12.80
N TYR A 43 2.64 -4.73 12.20
CA TYR A 43 1.72 -3.68 11.72
C TYR A 43 0.99 -4.04 10.43
N GLY A 44 1.55 -4.94 9.64
CA GLY A 44 1.01 -5.29 8.33
C GLY A 44 2.05 -5.91 7.43
N TYR A 45 1.62 -6.44 6.29
CA TYR A 45 2.50 -6.98 5.27
C TYR A 45 1.86 -6.92 3.89
N TYR A 46 2.70 -7.01 2.87
CA TYR A 46 2.30 -7.15 1.48
C TYR A 46 2.59 -8.56 1.01
N HIS A 47 1.66 -9.15 0.26
CA HIS A 47 1.93 -10.39 -0.47
C HIS A 47 1.13 -10.44 -1.78
N LYS A 48 1.44 -11.42 -2.64
CA LYS A 48 0.81 -11.57 -3.95
C LYS A 48 0.46 -13.02 -4.20
N VAL A 49 -0.82 -13.32 -4.37
CA VAL A 49 -1.33 -14.66 -4.69
C VAL A 49 -1.95 -14.64 -6.07
N SER A 50 -1.53 -15.54 -6.96
CA SER A 50 -2.10 -15.68 -8.31
C SER A 50 -2.20 -14.35 -9.08
N ARG A 51 -1.18 -13.50 -8.94
CA ARG A 51 -1.07 -12.14 -9.50
C ARG A 51 -1.91 -11.05 -8.82
N ILE A 52 -2.76 -11.39 -7.86
CA ILE A 52 -3.55 -10.44 -7.08
C ILE A 52 -2.70 -9.93 -5.92
N PRO A 53 -2.42 -8.61 -5.86
CA PRO A 53 -1.69 -8.00 -4.75
C PRO A 53 -2.61 -7.77 -3.54
N PHE A 54 -2.08 -8.05 -2.36
CA PHE A 54 -2.77 -7.87 -1.08
C PHE A 54 -1.91 -7.05 -0.13
N ILE A 55 -2.54 -6.13 0.59
CA ILE A 55 -1.96 -5.41 1.73
C ILE A 55 -2.79 -5.77 2.95
N HIS A 56 -2.15 -6.37 3.93
CA HIS A 56 -2.74 -6.67 5.23
C HIS A 56 -2.30 -5.59 6.20
N ILE A 57 -3.26 -5.03 6.93
CA ILE A 57 -3.07 -3.98 7.93
C ILE A 57 -3.57 -4.52 9.25
N ASN A 58 -2.78 -4.37 10.30
CA ASN A 58 -3.19 -4.82 11.62
C ASN A 58 -4.31 -3.91 12.14
N GLU A 59 -5.44 -4.49 12.52
CA GLU A 59 -6.57 -3.76 13.10
C GLU A 59 -6.24 -3.08 14.43
N ARG A 60 -5.18 -3.53 15.11
CA ARG A 60 -4.72 -2.98 16.40
C ARG A 60 -3.90 -1.70 16.24
N LEU A 61 -3.68 -1.21 15.01
CA LEU A 61 -3.04 0.08 14.77
C LEU A 61 -3.93 1.21 15.27
N SER A 62 -3.47 1.94 16.29
CA SER A 62 -4.07 3.21 16.70
C SER A 62 -3.56 4.32 15.78
N TYR A 63 -4.47 5.01 15.09
CA TYR A 63 -4.18 6.18 14.25
C TYR A 63 -4.02 7.46 15.06
#